data_AF-J9FA66-F1
#
_entry.id   AF-J9FA66-F1
#
_cell.length_a   1.000
_cell.length_b   1.000
_cell.length_c   1.000
_cell.angle_alpha   90.00
_cell.angle_beta   90.00
_cell.angle_gamma   90.00
#
_symmetry.space_group_name_H-M   'P 1'
#
loop_
_entity.id
_entity.type
_entity.pdbx_description
1 polymer ?
#
loop_
_entity_poly.entity_id
_entity_poly.type
_entity_poly.pdbx_seq_one_letter_code
_entity_poly.pdbx_strand_id
1 'polypeptide(L)'
;FVLLQLDTNKLRFSAPCNSCLINIYTDAEKLFRYIKAKKLEAEIADLTQRGKWTEIIDCAKKARIKFQDAYTVQRQFYESLIDSLRRFTDLHVYARCISHGVDALEKIRDYAEAVIWLEYMLHAMEFKLILANARGGWWDRLALNFDAHLKDKDSAMKAVIAGLKDPVLGDKDRLSLQDRGRKLCSGWKGPLEEEDLEKINIKGSVVGKNLGESRINRFLINKNGVSYECSVEEVALDHYLRKKVSKKVCSYHFCFYELLSTSCRVLYAGVHAEGAIWHTIFGLLFYDVIFDSAVENVWFSETQMNPADLNSRTFYVNRQDLFELRFKEIEEADFDDLLLEMERTYNNYYGITNSEITWNCFTDFEQIKRFMICCPIAVLCAIIRRLITDYRNCRSGFPDLTIWNDEKKLLAVVEVKGPGDKLSTKQRLWLSFFKNQNIMAHVCHVS
;
A
#
# COMPACT_ATOMS: atom_id res chain seq x y z
N PHE A 1 5.09 26.21 14.00
CA PHE A 1 6.27 26.17 13.10
C PHE A 1 5.85 25.96 11.65
N VAL A 2 5.04 24.94 11.33
CA VAL A 2 4.54 24.69 9.96
C VAL A 2 3.81 25.89 9.33
N LEU A 3 2.87 26.52 10.05
CA LEU A 3 2.16 27.71 9.54
C LEU A 3 3.11 28.88 9.24
N LEU A 4 4.12 29.12 10.08
CA LEU A 4 5.14 30.14 9.82
C LEU A 4 6.04 29.80 8.60
N GLN A 5 6.27 28.51 8.34
CA GLN A 5 6.99 28.07 7.14
C GLN A 5 6.15 28.20 5.87
N LEU A 6 4.82 28.10 5.98
CA LEU A 6 3.88 28.40 4.90
C LEU A 6 3.91 29.89 4.56
N ASP A 7 3.79 30.76 5.56
CA ASP A 7 3.82 32.22 5.37
C ASP A 7 5.13 32.71 4.71
N THR A 8 6.23 31.98 4.95
CA THR A 8 7.56 32.30 4.38
C THR A 8 7.86 31.55 3.08
N ASN A 9 6.87 30.83 2.51
CA ASN A 9 7.01 30.02 1.29
C ASN A 9 8.15 28.97 1.32
N LYS A 10 8.64 28.63 2.52
CA LYS A 10 9.65 27.58 2.72
C LYS A 10 9.04 26.19 2.62
N LEU A 11 7.75 26.09 2.88
CA LEU A 11 6.96 24.87 2.72
C LEU A 11 5.75 25.21 1.85
N ARG A 12 5.50 24.40 0.83
CA ARG A 12 4.35 24.53 -0.07
C ARG A 12 3.60 23.21 -0.10
N PHE A 13 2.28 23.24 -0.13
CA PHE A 13 1.42 22.06 -0.23
C PHE A 13 0.60 22.10 -1.52
N SER A 14 0.14 20.93 -1.96
CA SER A 14 -0.76 20.81 -3.11
C SER A 14 -2.19 21.25 -2.80
N ALA A 15 -2.56 21.36 -1.52
CA ALA A 15 -3.90 21.79 -1.13
C ALA A 15 -4.18 23.25 -1.51
N PRO A 16 -5.42 23.59 -1.90
CA PRO A 16 -5.78 24.96 -2.24
C PRO A 16 -5.76 25.86 -1.00
N CYS A 17 -5.22 27.08 -1.15
CA CYS A 17 -5.09 28.07 -0.07
C CYS A 17 -6.44 28.47 0.57
N ASN A 18 -7.53 28.40 -0.19
CA ASN A 18 -8.88 28.72 0.28
C ASN A 18 -9.79 27.48 0.26
N SER A 19 -9.35 26.40 0.92
CA SER A 19 -10.17 25.18 1.06
C SER A 19 -11.52 25.52 1.70
N CYS A 20 -12.63 25.10 1.07
CA CYS A 20 -13.97 25.35 1.58
C CYS A 20 -14.16 24.70 2.96
N LEU A 21 -14.89 25.36 3.86
CA LEU A 21 -15.29 24.75 5.13
C LEU A 21 -16.25 23.60 4.86
N ILE A 22 -15.78 22.37 5.04
CA ILE A 22 -16.59 21.18 4.86
C ILE A 22 -17.47 21.00 6.10
N ASN A 23 -18.79 21.04 5.89
CA ASN A 23 -19.77 20.91 6.96
C ASN A 23 -20.01 19.43 7.31
N ILE A 24 -19.01 18.79 7.94
CA ILE A 24 -19.14 17.42 8.44
C ILE A 24 -20.19 17.38 9.56
N TYR A 25 -20.14 18.36 10.49
CA TYR A 25 -21.03 18.41 11.64
C TYR A 25 -22.13 19.45 11.41
N THR A 26 -23.31 19.00 10.95
CA THR A 26 -24.43 19.89 10.64
C THR A 26 -25.02 20.60 11.85
N ASP A 27 -24.67 20.17 13.06
CA ASP A 27 -25.06 20.76 14.33
C ASP A 27 -24.01 20.46 15.42
N ALA A 28 -24.09 21.20 16.52
CA ALA A 28 -23.16 21.04 17.65
C ALA A 28 -23.27 19.66 18.31
N GLU A 29 -24.45 19.02 18.28
CA GLU A 29 -24.67 17.73 18.91
C GLU A 29 -23.84 16.63 18.23
N LYS A 30 -23.79 16.63 16.89
CA LYS A 30 -22.96 15.69 16.11
C LYS A 30 -21.47 15.82 16.45
N LEU A 31 -20.98 17.06 16.58
CA LEU A 31 -19.59 17.31 17.00
C LEU A 31 -19.35 16.79 18.43
N PHE A 32 -20.27 17.06 19.37
CA PHE A 32 -20.13 16.58 20.75
C PHE A 32 -20.17 15.04 20.85
N ARG A 33 -21.01 14.38 20.05
CA ARG A 33 -21.04 12.91 19.97
C ARG A 33 -19.73 12.35 19.45
N TYR A 34 -19.19 12.92 18.37
CA TYR A 34 -17.88 12.54 17.85
C TYR A 34 -16.76 12.71 18.90
N ILE A 35 -16.72 13.86 19.60
CA ILE A 35 -15.75 14.10 20.67
C ILE A 35 -15.89 13.08 21.81
N LYS A 36 -17.12 12.75 22.22
CA LYS A 36 -17.37 11.72 23.25
C LYS A 36 -16.86 10.35 22.81
N ALA A 37 -17.11 9.94 21.57
CA ALA A 37 -16.58 8.70 21.02
C ALA A 37 -15.05 8.70 20.99
N LYS A 38 -14.43 9.82 20.57
CA LYS A 38 -12.97 9.99 20.52
C LYS A 38 -12.31 9.93 21.90
N LYS A 39 -12.97 10.40 22.96
CA LYS A 39 -12.48 10.26 24.34
C LYS A 39 -12.40 8.79 24.76
N LEU A 40 -13.42 8.00 24.44
CA LEU A 40 -13.43 6.56 24.71
C LEU A 40 -12.34 5.82 23.90
N GLU A 41 -12.13 6.21 22.65
CA GLU A 41 -11.05 5.65 21.84
C GLU A 41 -9.66 6.00 22.39
N ALA A 42 -9.47 7.24 22.87
CA ALA A 42 -8.23 7.66 23.51
C ALA A 42 -7.96 6.89 24.82
N GLU A 43 -9.00 6.61 25.61
CA GLU A 43 -8.92 5.76 26.79
C GLU A 43 -8.48 4.33 26.43
N ILE A 44 -9.07 3.73 25.40
CA ILE A 44 -8.63 2.41 24.89
C ILE A 44 -7.15 2.45 24.45
N ALA A 45 -6.71 3.51 23.77
CA ALA A 45 -5.33 3.63 23.33
C ALA A 45 -4.34 3.71 24.51
N ASP A 46 -4.67 4.47 25.56
CA ASP A 46 -3.88 4.56 26.80
C ASP A 46 -3.83 3.21 27.53
N LEU A 47 -4.99 2.55 27.69
CA LEU A 47 -5.06 1.21 28.30
C LEU A 47 -4.28 0.16 27.51
N THR A 48 -4.26 0.27 26.17
CA THR A 48 -3.48 -0.60 25.29
C THR A 48 -1.99 -0.46 25.56
N GLN A 49 -1.49 0.77 25.72
CA GLN A 49 -0.08 1.02 26.09
C GLN A 49 0.28 0.42 27.45
N ARG A 50 -0.68 0.39 28.38
CA ARG A 50 -0.53 -0.18 29.73
C ARG A 50 -0.81 -1.68 29.82
N GLY A 51 -1.22 -2.33 28.72
CA GLY A 51 -1.56 -3.76 28.68
C GLY A 51 -2.79 -4.14 29.52
N LYS A 52 -3.73 -3.22 29.73
CA LYS A 52 -4.93 -3.41 30.58
C LYS A 52 -6.10 -3.98 29.78
N TRP A 53 -5.98 -5.24 29.35
CA TRP A 53 -6.92 -5.86 28.40
C TRP A 53 -8.37 -5.96 28.90
N THR A 54 -8.59 -6.28 30.18
CA THR A 54 -9.95 -6.35 30.75
C THR A 54 -10.65 -4.98 30.71
N GLU A 55 -9.93 -3.91 31.04
CA GLU A 55 -10.46 -2.54 31.03
C GLU A 55 -10.77 -2.08 29.59
N ILE A 56 -9.97 -2.50 28.60
CA ILE A 56 -10.26 -2.28 27.18
C ILE A 56 -11.57 -2.97 26.76
N ILE A 57 -11.79 -4.21 27.20
CA ILE A 57 -13.03 -4.95 26.92
C ILE A 57 -14.24 -4.21 27.51
N ASP A 58 -14.13 -3.69 28.73
CA ASP A 58 -15.20 -2.90 29.34
C ASP A 58 -15.48 -1.60 28.58
N CYS A 59 -14.44 -0.91 28.13
CA CYS A 59 -14.58 0.26 27.25
C CYS A 59 -15.24 -0.10 25.92
N ALA A 60 -14.86 -1.23 25.32
CA ALA A 60 -15.42 -1.70 24.05
C ALA A 60 -16.89 -2.15 24.20
N LYS A 61 -17.26 -2.76 25.33
CA LYS A 61 -18.66 -3.06 25.68
C LYS A 61 -19.50 -1.79 25.79
N LYS A 62 -18.97 -0.76 26.48
CA LYS A 62 -19.61 0.57 26.51
C LYS A 62 -19.75 1.15 25.10
N ALA A 63 -18.72 1.03 24.26
CA ALA A 63 -18.77 1.47 22.87
C ALA A 63 -19.85 0.74 22.06
N ARG A 64 -20.05 -0.57 22.28
CA ARG A 64 -21.08 -1.36 21.60
C ARG A 64 -22.49 -0.87 21.93
N ILE A 65 -22.77 -0.56 23.20
CA ILE A 65 -24.05 0.02 23.61
C ILE A 65 -24.25 1.39 22.95
N LYS A 66 -23.23 2.27 23.05
CA LYS A 66 -23.29 3.61 22.45
C LYS A 66 -23.41 3.58 20.94
N PHE A 67 -22.80 2.60 20.28
CA PHE A 67 -22.91 2.39 18.84
C PHE A 67 -24.36 2.06 18.45
N GLN A 68 -25.03 1.15 19.17
CA GLN A 68 -26.42 0.79 18.90
C GLN A 68 -27.34 2.01 19.08
N ASP A 69 -27.21 2.72 20.19
CA ASP A 69 -27.96 3.95 20.46
C ASP A 69 -27.74 4.97 19.32
N ALA A 70 -26.47 5.25 18.99
CA ALA A 70 -26.12 6.21 17.95
C ALA A 70 -26.65 5.77 16.57
N TYR A 71 -26.61 4.48 16.25
CA TYR A 71 -27.02 3.98 14.93
C TYR A 71 -28.50 4.23 14.69
N THR A 72 -29.36 4.03 15.70
CA THR A 72 -30.81 4.31 15.57
C THR A 72 -31.10 5.77 15.21
N VAL A 73 -30.26 6.71 15.65
CA VAL A 73 -30.47 8.16 15.47
C VAL A 73 -29.65 8.74 14.31
N GLN A 74 -28.48 8.17 14.00
CA GLN A 74 -27.50 8.76 13.07
C GLN A 74 -27.33 8.00 11.77
N ARG A 75 -28.00 6.85 11.57
CA ARG A 75 -27.86 6.04 10.36
C ARG A 75 -28.04 6.86 9.07
N GLN A 76 -29.13 7.61 8.94
CA GLN A 76 -29.41 8.38 7.72
C GLN A 76 -28.31 9.43 7.44
N PHE A 77 -27.88 10.13 8.49
CA PHE A 77 -26.78 11.10 8.39
C PHE A 77 -25.48 10.40 7.96
N TYR A 78 -25.12 9.29 8.60
CA TYR A 78 -23.92 8.52 8.25
C TYR A 78 -23.94 8.01 6.80
N GLU A 79 -25.08 7.48 6.36
CA GLU A 79 -25.27 6.97 4.99
C GLU A 79 -25.18 8.09 3.94
N SER A 80 -25.63 9.32 4.29
CA SER A 80 -25.54 10.49 3.41
C SER A 80 -24.11 11.02 3.20
N LEU A 81 -23.18 10.72 4.11
CA LEU A 81 -21.79 11.13 3.98
C LEU A 81 -21.06 10.28 2.94
N ILE A 82 -20.16 10.93 2.19
CA ILE A 82 -19.17 10.23 1.36
C ILE A 82 -18.21 9.40 2.23
N ASP A 83 -17.66 8.33 1.65
CA ASP A 83 -16.83 7.34 2.36
C ASP A 83 -15.66 7.97 3.15
N SER A 84 -14.94 8.92 2.55
CA SER A 84 -13.79 9.60 3.16
C SER A 84 -14.16 10.43 4.40
N LEU A 85 -15.41 10.90 4.51
CA LEU A 85 -15.90 11.70 5.63
C LEU A 85 -16.49 10.88 6.76
N ARG A 86 -17.00 9.67 6.48
CA ARG A 86 -17.62 8.79 7.49
C ARG A 86 -16.70 8.50 8.67
N ARG A 87 -15.38 8.55 8.49
CA ARG A 87 -14.39 8.37 9.56
C ARG A 87 -14.44 9.43 10.66
N PHE A 88 -15.08 10.57 10.39
CA PHE A 88 -15.25 11.69 11.31
C PHE A 88 -16.60 11.66 12.04
N THR A 89 -17.19 10.48 12.20
CA THR A 89 -18.46 10.28 12.91
C THR A 89 -18.26 9.42 14.16
N ASP A 90 -19.14 9.60 15.15
CA ASP A 90 -19.17 8.79 16.36
C ASP A 90 -19.36 7.29 16.05
N LEU A 91 -20.22 6.94 15.10
CA LEU A 91 -20.43 5.57 14.64
C LEU A 91 -19.14 4.89 14.18
N HIS A 92 -18.34 5.58 13.36
CA HIS A 92 -17.08 5.02 12.89
C HIS A 92 -16.06 4.83 14.03
N VAL A 93 -16.02 5.77 14.98
CA VAL A 93 -15.13 5.69 16.14
C VAL A 93 -15.57 4.57 17.09
N TYR A 94 -16.86 4.46 17.41
CA TYR A 94 -17.35 3.37 18.25
C TYR A 94 -17.11 2.00 17.62
N ALA A 95 -17.31 1.86 16.30
CA ALA A 95 -16.98 0.64 15.58
C ALA A 95 -15.49 0.26 15.72
N ARG A 96 -14.57 1.24 15.70
CA ARG A 96 -13.14 0.99 15.96
C ARG A 96 -12.89 0.53 17.38
N CYS A 97 -13.54 1.15 18.37
CA CYS A 97 -13.47 0.71 19.76
C CYS A 97 -13.92 -0.75 19.93
N ILE A 98 -15.01 -1.15 19.26
CA ILE A 98 -15.49 -2.54 19.26
C ILE A 98 -14.44 -3.47 18.64
N SER A 99 -13.82 -3.08 17.53
CA SER A 99 -12.73 -3.85 16.90
C SER A 99 -11.53 -4.02 17.85
N HIS A 100 -11.13 -2.99 18.60
CA HIS A 100 -10.09 -3.11 19.63
C HIS A 100 -10.50 -4.02 20.79
N GLY A 101 -11.80 -4.11 21.10
CA GLY A 101 -12.32 -5.07 22.06
C GLY A 101 -12.07 -6.52 21.63
N VAL A 102 -12.18 -6.83 20.34
CA VAL A 102 -11.81 -8.16 19.80
C VAL A 102 -10.33 -8.45 20.04
N ASP A 103 -9.44 -7.51 19.71
CA ASP A 103 -8.01 -7.68 19.96
C ASP A 103 -7.73 -7.98 21.44
N ALA A 104 -8.42 -7.28 22.36
CA ALA A 104 -8.27 -7.47 23.80
C ALA A 104 -8.83 -8.82 24.28
N LEU A 105 -9.97 -9.29 23.75
CA LEU A 105 -10.52 -10.62 24.02
C LEU A 105 -9.53 -11.72 23.63
N GLU A 106 -8.90 -11.58 22.46
CA GLU A 106 -7.87 -12.52 22.00
C GLU A 106 -6.62 -12.50 22.89
N LYS A 107 -6.25 -11.34 23.45
CA LYS A 107 -5.12 -11.22 24.40
C LYS A 107 -5.37 -11.94 25.72
N ILE A 108 -6.61 -11.91 26.22
CA ILE A 108 -6.99 -12.66 27.43
C ILE A 108 -7.41 -14.11 27.12
N ARG A 109 -7.29 -14.54 25.86
CA ARG A 109 -7.63 -15.88 25.36
C ARG A 109 -9.10 -16.25 25.42
N ASP A 110 -9.99 -15.24 25.45
CA ASP A 110 -11.44 -15.45 25.31
C ASP A 110 -11.83 -15.49 23.83
N TYR A 111 -11.40 -16.57 23.17
CA TYR A 111 -11.57 -16.72 21.72
C TYR A 111 -13.03 -16.97 21.31
N ALA A 112 -13.85 -17.54 22.21
CA ALA A 112 -15.26 -17.77 21.96
C ALA A 112 -16.01 -16.43 21.85
N GLU A 113 -15.81 -15.52 22.80
CA GLU A 113 -16.41 -14.19 22.76
C GLU A 113 -15.85 -13.35 21.61
N ALA A 114 -14.54 -13.47 21.32
CA ALA A 114 -13.93 -12.80 20.17
C ALA A 114 -14.58 -13.21 18.84
N VAL A 115 -14.88 -14.50 18.65
CA VAL A 115 -15.62 -15.01 17.48
C VAL A 115 -17.02 -14.41 17.40
N ILE A 116 -17.77 -14.36 18.50
CA ILE A 116 -19.12 -13.76 18.55
C ILE A 116 -19.08 -12.30 18.09
N TRP A 117 -18.07 -11.54 18.53
CA TRP A 117 -17.93 -10.13 18.16
C TRP A 117 -17.51 -9.94 16.71
N LEU A 118 -16.61 -10.79 16.20
CA LEU A 118 -16.22 -10.79 14.79
C LEU A 118 -17.40 -11.13 13.88
N GLU A 119 -18.19 -12.15 14.22
CA GLU A 119 -19.39 -12.52 13.47
C GLU A 119 -20.41 -11.38 13.48
N TYR A 120 -20.61 -10.71 14.61
CA TYR A 120 -21.47 -9.52 14.69
C TYR A 120 -20.97 -8.42 13.75
N MET A 121 -19.70 -8.03 13.82
CA MET A 121 -19.16 -6.96 12.95
C MET A 121 -19.17 -7.34 11.45
N LEU A 122 -19.06 -8.62 11.12
CA LEU A 122 -19.04 -9.08 9.73
C LEU A 122 -20.42 -9.16 9.09
N HIS A 123 -21.46 -9.52 9.87
CA HIS A 123 -22.79 -9.84 9.35
C HIS A 123 -23.89 -8.83 9.72
N ALA A 124 -23.71 -8.05 10.78
CA ALA A 124 -24.71 -7.06 11.19
C ALA A 124 -24.85 -5.95 10.13
N MET A 125 -26.10 -5.57 9.82
CA MET A 125 -26.42 -4.59 8.79
C MET A 125 -25.77 -3.23 9.10
N GLU A 126 -25.64 -2.92 10.39
CA GLU A 126 -25.06 -1.70 10.93
C GLU A 126 -23.59 -1.52 10.54
N PHE A 127 -22.88 -2.63 10.31
CA PHE A 127 -21.48 -2.62 9.91
C PHE A 127 -21.28 -2.69 8.39
N LYS A 128 -22.35 -2.83 7.59
CA LYS A 128 -22.24 -3.00 6.13
C LYS A 128 -21.44 -1.88 5.46
N LEU A 129 -21.58 -0.65 5.94
CA LEU A 129 -20.90 0.54 5.41
C LEU A 129 -19.78 1.07 6.30
N ILE A 130 -19.52 0.42 7.44
CA ILE A 130 -18.62 0.91 8.48
C ILE A 130 -17.37 0.05 8.50
N LEU A 131 -16.20 0.70 8.52
CA LEU A 131 -14.90 0.01 8.55
C LEU A 131 -14.73 -1.05 7.46
N ALA A 132 -15.19 -0.74 6.24
CA ALA A 132 -14.99 -1.55 5.05
C ALA A 132 -13.55 -2.08 4.92
N ASN A 133 -12.57 -1.21 5.17
CA ASN A 133 -11.14 -1.52 5.12
C ASN A 133 -10.63 -2.49 6.20
N ALA A 134 -11.40 -2.73 7.27
CA ALA A 134 -11.02 -3.65 8.35
C ALA A 134 -11.58 -5.07 8.14
N ARG A 135 -12.59 -5.23 7.27
CA ARG A 135 -13.30 -6.50 7.06
C ARG A 135 -12.37 -7.65 6.66
N GLY A 136 -11.36 -7.38 5.84
CA GLY A 136 -10.35 -8.38 5.46
C GLY A 136 -9.59 -8.94 6.67
N GLY A 137 -9.19 -8.06 7.59
CA GLY A 137 -8.58 -8.46 8.86
C GLY A 137 -9.55 -9.23 9.74
N TRP A 138 -10.82 -8.80 9.83
CA TRP A 138 -11.84 -9.49 10.62
C TRP A 138 -12.11 -10.91 10.12
N TRP A 139 -12.25 -11.12 8.81
CA TRP A 139 -12.40 -12.46 8.24
C TRP A 139 -11.17 -13.34 8.54
N ASP A 140 -9.96 -12.80 8.41
CA ASP A 140 -8.73 -13.55 8.70
C ASP A 140 -8.66 -13.94 10.18
N ARG A 141 -8.98 -13.02 11.10
CA ARG A 141 -9.05 -13.28 12.54
C ARG A 141 -10.14 -14.29 12.90
N LEU A 142 -11.32 -14.19 12.28
CA LEU A 142 -12.42 -15.13 12.51
C LEU A 142 -11.98 -16.56 12.15
N ALA A 143 -11.44 -16.74 10.94
CA ALA A 143 -10.95 -18.03 10.50
C ALA A 143 -9.76 -18.53 11.33
N LEU A 144 -8.87 -17.63 11.79
CA LEU A 144 -7.78 -17.97 12.71
C LEU A 144 -8.29 -18.48 14.05
N ASN A 145 -9.28 -17.80 14.63
CA ASN A 145 -9.81 -18.15 15.95
C ASN A 145 -10.53 -19.50 15.91
N PHE A 146 -11.31 -19.77 14.86
CA PHE A 146 -11.90 -21.09 14.64
C PHE A 146 -10.83 -22.19 14.52
N ASP A 147 -9.83 -22.01 13.66
CA ASP A 147 -8.80 -23.01 13.38
C ASP A 147 -7.84 -23.22 14.57
N ALA A 148 -7.10 -22.18 14.93
CA ALA A 148 -5.98 -22.28 15.83
C ALA A 148 -6.40 -22.40 17.30
N HIS A 149 -7.53 -21.79 17.68
CA HIS A 149 -7.91 -21.65 19.09
C HIS A 149 -9.10 -22.53 19.46
N LEU A 150 -10.18 -22.54 18.67
CA LEU A 150 -11.38 -23.35 18.92
C LEU A 150 -11.31 -24.76 18.31
N LYS A 151 -10.29 -25.02 17.48
CA LYS A 151 -10.07 -26.32 16.81
C LYS A 151 -11.23 -26.77 15.90
N ASP A 152 -11.99 -25.82 15.39
CA ASP A 152 -13.08 -26.04 14.44
C ASP A 152 -12.65 -25.67 13.02
N LYS A 153 -12.10 -26.66 12.31
CA LYS A 153 -11.62 -26.47 10.93
C LYS A 153 -12.75 -26.24 9.94
N ASP A 154 -13.93 -26.79 10.18
CA ASP A 154 -15.07 -26.66 9.27
C ASP A 154 -15.59 -25.22 9.30
N SER A 155 -15.76 -24.65 10.49
CA SER A 155 -16.14 -23.24 10.64
C SER A 155 -15.05 -22.30 10.15
N ALA A 156 -13.76 -22.63 10.37
CA ALA A 156 -12.65 -21.87 9.81
C ALA A 156 -12.69 -21.83 8.28
N MET A 157 -12.93 -22.97 7.62
CA MET A 157 -13.02 -23.05 6.17
C MET A 157 -14.27 -22.32 5.63
N LYS A 158 -15.41 -22.40 6.34
CA LYS A 158 -16.60 -21.61 6.01
C LYS A 158 -16.32 -20.10 6.07
N ALA A 159 -15.61 -19.63 7.10
CA ALA A 159 -15.21 -18.23 7.23
C ALA A 159 -14.27 -17.80 6.08
N VAL A 160 -13.30 -18.64 5.69
CA VAL A 160 -12.43 -18.38 4.51
C VAL A 160 -13.26 -18.24 3.24
N ILE A 161 -14.17 -19.17 2.96
CA ILE A 161 -15.01 -19.15 1.75
C ILE A 161 -15.95 -17.94 1.76
N ALA A 162 -16.52 -17.58 2.91
CA ALA A 162 -17.39 -16.41 3.06
C ALA A 162 -16.62 -15.10 2.84
N GLY A 163 -15.43 -14.96 3.43
CA GLY A 163 -14.57 -13.80 3.20
C GLY A 163 -14.14 -13.66 1.74
N LEU A 164 -13.83 -14.77 1.05
CA LEU A 164 -13.54 -14.75 -0.39
C LEU A 164 -14.75 -14.39 -1.27
N LYS A 165 -15.96 -14.35 -0.73
CA LYS A 165 -17.16 -13.86 -1.44
C LYS A 165 -17.54 -12.44 -1.04
N ASP A 166 -16.91 -11.87 -0.02
CA ASP A 166 -17.20 -10.52 0.43
C ASP A 166 -16.72 -9.49 -0.62
N PRO A 167 -17.61 -8.72 -1.26
CA PRO A 167 -17.25 -7.81 -2.35
C PRO A 167 -16.37 -6.64 -1.90
N VAL A 168 -16.29 -6.36 -0.60
CA VAL A 168 -15.50 -5.26 -0.05
C VAL A 168 -14.01 -5.60 -0.05
N LEU A 169 -13.65 -6.88 0.09
CA LEU A 169 -12.24 -7.29 0.21
C LEU A 169 -11.47 -7.07 -1.09
N GLY A 170 -10.31 -6.43 -0.98
CA GLY A 170 -9.32 -6.34 -2.06
C GLY A 170 -8.43 -7.57 -2.14
N ASP A 171 -7.68 -7.70 -3.23
CA ASP A 171 -6.88 -8.89 -3.54
C ASP A 171 -5.88 -9.26 -2.45
N LYS A 172 -5.33 -8.27 -1.75
CA LYS A 172 -4.44 -8.49 -0.61
C LYS A 172 -5.12 -9.31 0.48
N ASP A 173 -6.32 -8.95 0.90
CA ASP A 173 -7.00 -9.68 1.97
C ASP A 173 -7.54 -11.02 1.48
N ARG A 174 -7.98 -11.09 0.21
CA ARG A 174 -8.39 -12.34 -0.44
C ARG A 174 -7.25 -13.35 -0.51
N LEU A 175 -6.06 -12.93 -0.91
CA LEU A 175 -4.90 -13.81 -0.99
C LEU A 175 -4.46 -14.28 0.39
N SER A 176 -4.50 -13.41 1.41
CA SER A 176 -4.26 -13.80 2.80
C SER A 176 -5.25 -14.87 3.30
N LEU A 177 -6.55 -14.74 2.98
CA LEU A 177 -7.56 -15.76 3.29
C LEU A 177 -7.33 -17.06 2.51
N GLN A 178 -6.94 -16.96 1.24
CA GLN A 178 -6.57 -18.13 0.43
C GLN A 178 -5.38 -18.88 1.02
N ASP A 179 -4.35 -18.20 1.50
CA ASP A 179 -3.22 -18.87 2.17
C ASP A 179 -3.64 -19.59 3.45
N ARG A 180 -4.62 -19.05 4.17
CA ARG A 180 -5.22 -19.73 5.33
C ARG A 180 -5.99 -20.98 4.90
N GLY A 181 -6.83 -20.87 3.88
CA GLY A 181 -7.57 -22.03 3.35
C GLY A 181 -6.64 -23.16 2.88
N ARG A 182 -5.51 -22.83 2.25
CA ARG A 182 -4.48 -23.82 1.86
C ARG A 182 -3.83 -24.53 3.06
N LYS A 183 -3.66 -23.83 4.18
CA LYS A 183 -3.17 -24.43 5.44
C LYS A 183 -4.21 -25.34 6.08
N LEU A 184 -5.49 -25.02 5.94
CA LEU A 184 -6.61 -25.83 6.44
C LEU A 184 -6.80 -27.10 5.60
N CYS A 185 -6.71 -26.99 4.28
CA CYS A 185 -6.90 -28.06 3.32
C CYS A 185 -5.81 -28.02 2.24
N SER A 186 -4.84 -28.93 2.32
CA SER A 186 -3.66 -28.95 1.43
C SER A 186 -3.98 -29.15 -0.06
N GLY A 187 -5.12 -29.77 -0.38
CA GLY A 187 -5.59 -29.95 -1.76
C GLY A 187 -6.36 -28.75 -2.32
N TRP A 188 -6.74 -27.78 -1.49
CA TRP A 188 -7.51 -26.62 -1.92
C TRP A 188 -6.59 -25.48 -2.36
N LYS A 189 -6.66 -25.08 -3.63
CA LYS A 189 -5.80 -24.04 -4.21
C LYS A 189 -6.32 -22.62 -3.97
N GLY A 190 -7.63 -22.48 -3.82
CA GLY A 190 -8.34 -21.20 -3.78
C GLY A 190 -8.58 -20.57 -5.16
N PRO A 191 -9.37 -19.49 -5.22
CA PRO A 191 -9.82 -18.89 -6.48
C PRO A 191 -8.84 -17.90 -7.13
N LEU A 192 -7.84 -17.38 -6.40
CA LEU A 192 -6.85 -16.45 -6.96
C LEU A 192 -5.71 -17.25 -7.59
N GLU A 193 -5.38 -16.90 -8.84
CA GLU A 193 -4.20 -17.39 -9.53
C GLU A 193 -2.95 -16.66 -8.99
N GLU A 194 -1.89 -17.43 -8.72
CA GLU A 194 -0.58 -16.90 -8.38
C GLU A 194 0.44 -17.52 -9.33
N GLU A 195 1.33 -16.69 -9.84
CA GLU A 195 2.44 -17.18 -10.63
C GLU A 195 3.62 -17.64 -9.76
N ASP A 196 4.30 -18.68 -10.22
CA ASP A 196 5.60 -19.04 -9.66
C ASP A 196 6.61 -17.92 -9.94
N LEU A 197 7.16 -17.37 -8.86
CA LEU A 197 8.16 -16.32 -8.89
C LEU A 197 9.55 -16.93 -8.93
N GLU A 198 10.37 -16.46 -9.87
CA GLU A 198 11.76 -16.86 -9.97
C GLU A 198 12.56 -16.35 -8.76
N LYS A 199 13.54 -17.16 -8.33
CA LYS A 199 14.39 -16.88 -7.17
C LYS A 199 15.86 -16.93 -7.58
N ILE A 200 16.55 -15.80 -7.46
CA ILE A 200 18.00 -15.72 -7.58
C ILE A 200 18.61 -15.74 -6.19
N ASN A 201 19.68 -16.50 -5.99
CA ASN A 201 20.46 -16.49 -4.76
C ASN A 201 21.81 -15.80 -5.01
N ILE A 202 22.16 -14.83 -4.17
CA ILE A 202 23.46 -14.16 -4.17
C ILE A 202 24.08 -14.25 -2.77
N LYS A 203 25.41 -14.09 -2.71
CA LYS A 203 26.15 -14.11 -1.45
C LYS A 203 26.46 -12.69 -0.99
N GLY A 204 26.21 -12.41 0.29
CA GLY A 204 26.60 -11.17 0.95
C GLY A 204 27.69 -11.40 2.00
N SER A 205 28.66 -10.50 2.11
CA SER A 205 29.63 -10.53 3.20
C SER A 205 29.04 -9.85 4.42
N VAL A 206 28.86 -10.54 5.55
CA VAL A 206 28.32 -9.95 6.79
C VAL A 206 29.41 -9.28 7.62
N VAL A 207 29.08 -8.16 8.29
CA VAL A 207 30.00 -7.43 9.18
C VAL A 207 30.34 -8.27 10.44
N GLY A 208 29.50 -9.26 10.77
CA GLY A 208 29.73 -10.26 11.82
C GLY A 208 28.44 -11.03 12.13
N LYS A 209 28.55 -12.21 12.76
CA LYS A 209 27.38 -12.89 13.37
C LYS A 209 27.18 -12.29 14.76
N ASN A 210 25.97 -11.79 15.06
CA ASN A 210 25.55 -11.23 16.37
C ASN A 210 25.97 -9.78 16.66
N LEU A 211 25.63 -8.82 15.80
CA LEU A 211 25.71 -7.38 16.11
C LEU A 211 24.47 -6.89 16.88
N GLY A 212 24.27 -7.39 18.11
CA GLY A 212 23.35 -6.80 19.09
C GLY A 212 21.84 -6.95 18.83
N GLU A 213 21.04 -6.24 19.64
CA GLU A 213 19.57 -6.32 19.71
C GLU A 213 18.83 -5.71 18.50
N SER A 214 19.55 -5.11 17.54
CA SER A 214 18.95 -4.58 16.32
C SER A 214 18.79 -5.68 15.27
N ARG A 215 17.54 -5.99 14.91
CA ARG A 215 17.15 -7.05 13.94
C ARG A 215 17.49 -6.72 12.48
N ILE A 216 18.55 -5.95 12.22
CA ILE A 216 18.91 -5.51 10.86
C ILE A 216 20.24 -6.14 10.50
N ASN A 217 20.22 -7.08 9.54
CA ASN A 217 21.43 -7.68 9.00
C ASN A 217 22.24 -6.60 8.25
N ARG A 218 23.53 -6.44 8.60
CA ARG A 218 24.45 -5.48 7.98
C ARG A 218 25.50 -6.21 7.15
N PHE A 219 25.74 -5.71 5.95
CA PHE A 219 26.63 -6.33 4.96
C PHE A 219 27.77 -5.39 4.55
N LEU A 220 28.82 -5.95 3.98
CA LEU A 220 29.96 -5.25 3.43
C LEU A 220 30.00 -5.40 1.91
N ILE A 221 30.06 -4.26 1.21
CA ILE A 221 30.39 -4.20 -0.22
C ILE A 221 31.73 -3.47 -0.40
N ASN A 222 32.58 -3.98 -1.30
CA ASN A 222 33.83 -3.31 -1.63
C ASN A 222 33.64 -2.47 -2.89
N LYS A 223 33.65 -1.13 -2.79
CA LYS A 223 33.59 -0.21 -3.93
C LYS A 223 34.96 0.47 -4.08
N ASN A 224 35.60 0.32 -5.23
CA ASN A 224 36.90 0.92 -5.55
C ASN A 224 38.01 0.67 -4.49
N GLY A 225 38.05 -0.53 -3.92
CA GLY A 225 39.04 -0.91 -2.91
C GLY A 225 38.68 -0.52 -1.48
N VAL A 226 37.57 0.21 -1.27
CA VAL A 226 37.08 0.61 0.05
C VAL A 226 35.87 -0.24 0.42
N SER A 227 35.88 -0.80 1.63
CA SER A 227 34.75 -1.55 2.19
C SER A 227 33.76 -0.59 2.85
N TYR A 228 32.48 -0.70 2.48
CA TYR A 228 31.38 0.07 3.05
C TYR A 228 30.36 -0.86 3.69
N GLU A 229 29.87 -0.49 4.87
CA GLU A 229 28.70 -1.12 5.48
C GLU A 229 27.42 -0.67 4.77
N CYS A 230 26.52 -1.62 4.48
CA CYS A 230 25.34 -1.40 3.67
C CYS A 230 24.18 -2.32 4.07
N SER A 231 22.98 -2.03 3.55
CA SER A 231 21.79 -2.87 3.72
C SER A 231 21.81 -4.09 2.78
N VAL A 232 20.84 -5.01 2.96
CA VAL A 232 20.72 -6.18 2.09
C VAL A 232 20.31 -5.81 0.66
N GLU A 233 19.48 -4.77 0.53
CA GLU A 233 19.01 -4.22 -0.74
C GLU A 233 20.17 -3.57 -1.50
N GLU A 234 21.10 -2.90 -0.79
CA GLU A 234 22.30 -2.34 -1.39
C GLU A 234 23.28 -3.41 -1.89
N VAL A 235 23.39 -4.56 -1.20
CA VAL A 235 24.16 -5.72 -1.71
C VAL A 235 23.56 -6.22 -3.02
N ALA A 236 22.23 -6.38 -3.06
CA ALA A 236 21.54 -6.83 -4.27
C ALA A 236 21.69 -5.81 -5.39
N LEU A 237 21.46 -4.52 -5.12
CA LEU A 237 21.63 -3.45 -6.11
C LEU A 237 23.05 -3.45 -6.67
N ASP A 238 24.07 -3.49 -5.82
CA ASP A 238 25.46 -3.56 -6.22
C ASP A 238 25.77 -4.79 -7.10
N HIS A 239 25.18 -5.95 -6.79
CA HIS A 239 25.29 -7.15 -7.62
C HIS A 239 24.76 -6.94 -9.05
N TYR A 240 23.58 -6.32 -9.19
CA TYR A 240 22.99 -6.06 -10.51
C TYR A 240 23.75 -4.98 -11.28
N LEU A 241 24.22 -3.93 -10.60
CA LEU A 241 24.99 -2.86 -11.23
C LEU A 241 26.39 -3.33 -11.68
N ARG A 242 27.01 -4.29 -10.99
CA ARG A 242 28.37 -4.78 -11.29
C ARG A 242 28.45 -5.89 -12.33
N LYS A 243 27.38 -6.67 -12.53
CA LYS A 243 27.45 -7.88 -13.35
C LYS A 243 27.76 -7.54 -14.83
N LYS A 244 28.99 -7.85 -15.25
CA LYS A 244 29.38 -7.98 -16.66
C LYS A 244 28.63 -9.16 -17.27
N VAL A 245 27.89 -8.90 -18.34
CA VAL A 245 27.03 -9.87 -19.04
C VAL A 245 27.85 -10.59 -20.15
N SER A 246 27.69 -11.90 -20.43
CA SER A 246 28.57 -12.73 -21.31
C SER A 246 27.92 -13.82 -22.23
N LYS A 247 27.72 -13.47 -23.51
CA LYS A 247 27.38 -14.10 -24.85
C LYS A 247 26.39 -15.27 -25.18
N LYS A 248 25.17 -14.95 -25.74
CA LYS A 248 24.36 -15.52 -26.87
C LYS A 248 22.85 -15.10 -26.98
N VAL A 249 22.55 -14.38 -28.09
CA VAL A 249 21.43 -14.30 -29.11
C VAL A 249 20.18 -15.22 -28.94
N CYS A 250 18.89 -14.92 -29.22
CA CYS A 250 18.13 -13.94 -30.05
C CYS A 250 16.61 -13.85 -29.69
N SER A 251 15.95 -12.81 -30.23
CA SER A 251 14.57 -12.67 -30.72
C SER A 251 13.36 -13.06 -29.85
N TYR A 252 12.48 -12.07 -29.65
CA TYR A 252 11.04 -12.16 -29.40
C TYR A 252 10.54 -13.45 -28.72
N HIS A 253 10.06 -13.28 -27.49
CA HIS A 253 9.52 -14.30 -26.60
C HIS A 253 10.56 -15.09 -25.79
N PHE A 254 10.43 -14.95 -24.47
CA PHE A 254 10.88 -15.89 -23.45
C PHE A 254 12.39 -15.95 -23.13
N CYS A 255 12.64 -16.33 -21.87
CA CYS A 255 13.89 -16.80 -21.28
C CYS A 255 14.87 -15.78 -20.66
N PHE A 256 14.72 -15.69 -19.33
CA PHE A 256 15.65 -15.19 -18.32
C PHE A 256 17.08 -15.78 -18.39
N TYR A 257 17.33 -16.87 -19.12
CA TYR A 257 18.64 -17.52 -19.11
C TYR A 257 19.64 -17.08 -20.21
N GLU A 258 19.21 -16.39 -21.27
CA GLU A 258 20.11 -15.93 -22.35
C GLU A 258 20.43 -14.42 -22.33
N LEU A 259 19.98 -13.71 -21.29
CA LEU A 259 20.40 -12.32 -21.03
C LEU A 259 21.71 -12.21 -20.25
N LEU A 260 22.32 -13.33 -19.83
CA LEU A 260 23.68 -13.37 -19.28
C LEU A 260 24.74 -13.34 -20.38
N SER A 261 24.43 -12.56 -21.43
CA SER A 261 24.36 -12.92 -22.82
C SER A 261 25.19 -12.13 -23.85
N THR A 262 26.04 -11.16 -23.47
CA THR A 262 26.98 -10.45 -24.39
C THR A 262 27.94 -9.55 -23.63
N SER A 263 29.24 -9.64 -23.93
CA SER A 263 30.28 -8.69 -23.49
C SER A 263 30.00 -7.31 -24.07
N CYS A 264 29.05 -6.62 -23.47
CA CYS A 264 28.76 -5.22 -23.67
C CYS A 264 28.84 -4.62 -22.27
N ARG A 265 29.62 -3.55 -22.10
CA ARG A 265 29.71 -2.82 -20.82
C ARG A 265 28.40 -2.07 -20.62
N VAL A 266 27.31 -2.77 -20.34
CA VAL A 266 26.03 -2.12 -20.14
C VAL A 266 25.93 -1.80 -18.66
N LEU A 267 26.19 -0.53 -18.34
CA LEU A 267 25.94 0.01 -17.02
C LEU A 267 24.42 -0.02 -16.84
N TYR A 268 23.92 -0.95 -16.03
CA TYR A 268 22.56 -0.84 -15.55
C TYR A 268 22.48 0.41 -14.67
N ALA A 269 21.40 1.17 -14.82
CA ALA A 269 20.98 2.10 -13.80
C ALA A 269 19.98 1.39 -12.90
N GLY A 270 19.90 1.77 -11.63
CA GLY A 270 18.95 1.18 -10.70
C GLY A 270 18.87 1.96 -9.42
N VAL A 271 17.72 1.89 -8.77
CA VAL A 271 17.45 2.55 -7.49
C VAL A 271 16.83 1.56 -6.52
N HIS A 272 17.18 1.72 -5.25
CA HIS A 272 16.44 1.17 -4.13
C HIS A 272 15.41 2.23 -3.70
N ALA A 273 14.20 2.13 -4.25
CA ALA A 273 13.17 3.16 -4.09
C ALA A 273 11.79 2.57 -3.75
N GLU A 274 11.67 1.25 -3.63
CA GLU A 274 10.38 0.57 -3.42
C GLU A 274 9.31 1.12 -4.40
N GLY A 275 8.18 1.60 -3.88
CA GLY A 275 7.11 2.23 -4.65
C GLY A 275 7.38 3.67 -5.08
N ALA A 276 8.38 4.35 -4.53
CA ALA A 276 8.56 5.80 -4.72
C ALA A 276 8.78 6.20 -6.18
N ILE A 277 9.46 5.34 -6.96
CA ILE A 277 9.68 5.57 -8.39
C ILE A 277 8.34 5.59 -9.14
N TRP A 278 7.47 4.60 -8.87
CA TRP A 278 6.17 4.44 -9.50
C TRP A 278 5.20 5.54 -9.10
N HIS A 279 5.19 5.90 -7.81
CA HIS A 279 4.38 7.02 -7.30
C HIS A 279 4.84 8.36 -7.86
N THR A 280 6.14 8.56 -8.02
CA THR A 280 6.68 9.81 -8.60
C THR A 280 6.27 9.95 -10.06
N ILE A 281 6.37 8.88 -10.86
CA ILE A 281 5.93 8.89 -12.26
C ILE A 281 4.41 9.10 -12.36
N PHE A 282 3.64 8.42 -11.51
CA PHE A 282 2.18 8.65 -11.40
C PHE A 282 1.87 10.11 -11.07
N GLY A 283 2.52 10.66 -10.05
CA GLY A 283 2.32 12.04 -9.62
C GLY A 283 2.69 13.07 -10.68
N LEU A 284 3.74 12.83 -11.47
CA LEU A 284 4.13 13.73 -12.58
C LEU A 284 3.17 13.65 -13.76
N LEU A 285 2.63 12.47 -14.08
CA LEU A 285 1.71 12.29 -15.22
C LEU A 285 0.27 12.72 -14.91
N PHE A 286 -0.13 12.69 -13.64
CA PHE A 286 -1.50 12.91 -13.21
C PHE A 286 -1.61 14.02 -12.14
N TYR A 287 -0.66 14.94 -12.06
CA TYR A 287 -0.60 15.95 -10.99
C TYR A 287 -1.91 16.71 -10.84
N ASP A 288 -2.40 17.25 -11.95
CA ASP A 288 -3.64 18.03 -12.04
C ASP A 288 -4.88 17.21 -11.70
N VAL A 289 -4.88 15.90 -12.00
CA VAL A 289 -5.98 14.99 -11.67
C VAL A 289 -5.96 14.61 -10.18
N ILE A 290 -4.80 14.27 -9.64
CA ILE A 290 -4.63 13.86 -8.23
C ILE A 290 -4.94 15.04 -7.32
N PHE A 291 -4.35 16.20 -7.62
CA PHE A 291 -4.40 17.39 -6.79
C PHE A 291 -5.48 18.39 -7.23
N ASP A 292 -6.47 17.92 -7.98
CA ASP A 292 -7.58 18.74 -8.45
C ASP A 292 -8.28 19.45 -7.27
N SER A 293 -8.20 20.79 -7.30
CA SER A 293 -8.82 21.66 -6.30
C SER A 293 -10.35 21.77 -6.45
N ALA A 294 -10.90 21.41 -7.61
CA ALA A 294 -12.33 21.46 -7.89
C ALA A 294 -13.10 20.30 -7.24
N VAL A 295 -12.41 19.23 -6.82
CA VAL A 295 -13.06 18.11 -6.14
C VAL A 295 -13.51 18.54 -4.75
N GLU A 296 -14.81 18.51 -4.53
CA GLU A 296 -15.42 18.89 -3.27
C GLU A 296 -15.13 17.86 -2.16
N ASN A 297 -15.18 18.30 -0.90
CA ASN A 297 -15.16 17.44 0.29
C ASN A 297 -13.87 16.62 0.52
N VAL A 298 -12.78 16.91 -0.20
CA VAL A 298 -11.48 16.23 -0.03
C VAL A 298 -10.37 17.12 0.52
N TRP A 299 -10.58 18.44 0.57
CA TRP A 299 -9.66 19.45 1.08
C TRP A 299 -10.25 20.18 2.30
N PHE A 300 -9.77 19.85 3.49
CA PHE A 300 -10.12 20.41 4.81
C PHE A 300 -9.18 21.53 5.26
N SER A 301 -7.93 21.55 4.79
CA SER A 301 -6.95 22.57 5.15
C SER A 301 -5.90 22.78 4.07
N GLU A 302 -5.33 23.99 4.02
CA GLU A 302 -4.19 24.38 3.16
C GLU A 302 -2.89 23.62 3.46
N THR A 303 -2.82 22.91 4.60
CA THR A 303 -1.67 22.08 5.01
C THR A 303 -1.80 20.62 4.57
N GLN A 304 -2.86 20.26 3.85
CA GLN A 304 -3.01 18.89 3.38
C GLN A 304 -2.00 18.56 2.29
N MET A 305 -1.31 17.44 2.50
CA MET A 305 -0.40 16.88 1.50
C MET A 305 -1.15 16.27 0.32
N ASN A 306 -2.38 15.78 0.53
CA ASN A 306 -3.14 15.00 -0.44
C ASN A 306 -4.65 15.13 -0.21
N PRO A 307 -5.49 14.85 -1.22
CA PRO A 307 -6.92 14.84 -1.05
C PRO A 307 -7.33 13.70 -0.10
N ALA A 308 -8.38 13.94 0.70
CA ALA A 308 -8.79 13.04 1.76
C ALA A 308 -9.25 11.66 1.30
N ASP A 309 -9.68 11.55 0.04
CA ASP A 309 -10.15 10.34 -0.61
C ASP A 309 -9.03 9.52 -1.25
N LEU A 310 -7.78 10.03 -1.35
CA LEU A 310 -6.66 9.32 -1.99
C LEU A 310 -6.53 7.86 -1.55
N ASN A 311 -6.67 7.59 -0.25
CA ASN A 311 -6.58 6.24 0.33
C ASN A 311 -7.94 5.50 0.37
N SER A 312 -8.85 5.80 -0.56
CA SER A 312 -10.15 5.16 -0.74
C SER A 312 -10.33 4.74 -2.20
N ARG A 313 -11.18 3.73 -2.43
CA ARG A 313 -11.59 3.32 -3.79
C ARG A 313 -12.39 4.43 -4.49
N THR A 314 -12.97 5.34 -3.72
CA THR A 314 -13.68 6.51 -4.27
C THR A 314 -12.76 7.48 -4.99
N PHE A 315 -11.44 7.46 -4.74
CA PHE A 315 -10.47 8.31 -5.42
C PHE A 315 -10.55 8.20 -6.95
N TYR A 316 -10.50 6.96 -7.45
CA TYR A 316 -10.64 6.68 -8.88
C TYR A 316 -12.06 6.93 -9.37
N VAL A 317 -13.08 6.45 -8.64
CA VAL A 317 -14.49 6.60 -9.04
C VAL A 317 -14.87 8.08 -9.23
N ASN A 318 -14.45 8.96 -8.32
CA ASN A 318 -14.77 10.38 -8.38
C ASN A 318 -14.07 11.13 -9.52
N ARG A 319 -13.01 10.54 -10.10
CA ARG A 319 -12.18 11.14 -11.15
C ARG A 319 -12.06 10.23 -12.37
N GLN A 320 -12.99 9.29 -12.55
CA GLN A 320 -12.85 8.21 -13.52
C GLN A 320 -12.68 8.77 -14.93
N ASP A 321 -13.54 9.70 -15.33
CA ASP A 321 -13.49 10.30 -16.67
C ASP A 321 -12.15 11.04 -16.92
N LEU A 322 -11.63 11.75 -15.92
CA LEU A 322 -10.34 12.44 -16.01
C LEU A 322 -9.18 11.46 -16.13
N PHE A 323 -9.19 10.38 -15.34
CA PHE A 323 -8.18 9.33 -15.43
C PHE A 323 -8.22 8.63 -16.79
N GLU A 324 -9.41 8.23 -17.26
CA GLU A 324 -9.57 7.55 -18.55
C GLU A 324 -9.17 8.44 -19.72
N LEU A 325 -9.52 9.73 -19.68
CA LEU A 325 -9.07 10.69 -20.68
C LEU A 325 -7.54 10.81 -20.68
N ARG A 326 -6.91 11.01 -19.51
CA ARG A 326 -5.46 11.14 -19.40
C ARG A 326 -4.72 9.86 -19.83
N PHE A 327 -5.26 8.66 -19.55
CA PHE A 327 -4.68 7.42 -20.07
C PHE A 327 -4.67 7.41 -21.60
N LYS A 328 -5.78 7.80 -22.22
CA LYS A 328 -5.87 7.87 -23.68
C LYS A 328 -4.87 8.89 -24.25
N GLU A 329 -4.77 10.07 -23.64
CA GLU A 329 -3.79 11.09 -24.02
C GLU A 329 -2.36 10.55 -23.96
N ILE A 330 -2.01 9.85 -22.87
CA ILE A 330 -0.69 9.25 -22.68
C ILE A 330 -0.40 8.17 -23.74
N GLU A 331 -1.39 7.34 -24.07
CA GLU A 331 -1.24 6.26 -25.06
C GLU A 331 -1.14 6.76 -26.50
N GLU A 332 -1.78 7.89 -26.82
CA GLU A 332 -1.79 8.49 -28.17
C GLU A 332 -0.69 9.55 -28.39
N ALA A 333 -0.08 10.06 -27.31
CA ALA A 333 0.94 11.11 -27.39
C ALA A 333 2.24 10.63 -28.06
N ASP A 334 2.90 11.57 -28.75
CA ASP A 334 4.32 11.39 -29.09
C ASP A 334 5.15 11.34 -27.80
N PHE A 335 6.17 10.49 -27.78
CA PHE A 335 6.97 10.25 -26.58
C PHE A 335 7.73 11.50 -26.12
N ASP A 336 8.21 12.33 -27.04
CA ASP A 336 8.94 13.55 -26.70
C ASP A 336 7.99 14.62 -26.13
N ASP A 337 6.77 14.74 -26.67
CA ASP A 337 5.74 15.63 -26.15
C ASP A 337 5.30 15.21 -24.73
N LEU A 338 5.17 13.91 -24.48
CA LEU A 338 4.86 13.37 -23.15
C LEU A 338 5.96 13.73 -22.13
N LEU A 339 7.23 13.56 -22.51
CA LEU A 339 8.36 13.93 -21.64
C LEU A 339 8.42 15.43 -21.38
N LEU A 340 8.11 16.26 -22.38
CA LEU A 340 8.04 17.71 -22.23
C LEU A 340 6.98 18.12 -21.21
N GLU A 341 5.80 17.49 -21.23
CA GLU A 341 4.73 17.78 -20.27
C GLU A 341 5.07 17.31 -18.85
N MET A 342 5.70 16.13 -18.73
CA MET A 342 6.26 15.69 -17.45
C MET A 342 7.32 16.66 -16.91
N GLU A 343 8.17 17.22 -17.78
CA GLU A 343 9.21 18.19 -17.41
C GLU A 343 8.61 19.52 -16.94
N ARG A 344 7.55 19.98 -17.60
CA ARG A 344 6.78 21.17 -17.15
C ARG A 344 6.20 20.94 -15.77
N THR A 345 5.55 19.80 -15.55
CA THR A 345 4.99 19.44 -14.24
C THR A 345 6.10 19.38 -13.18
N TYR A 346 7.21 18.73 -13.49
CA TYR A 346 8.37 18.64 -12.60
C TYR A 346 8.86 20.03 -12.19
N ASN A 347 9.09 20.93 -13.15
CA ASN A 347 9.63 22.26 -12.90
C ASN A 347 8.65 23.18 -12.16
N ASN A 348 7.36 23.15 -12.52
CA ASN A 348 6.34 24.03 -11.93
C ASN A 348 6.07 23.68 -10.46
N TYR A 349 6.09 22.39 -10.13
CA TYR A 349 5.68 21.91 -8.81
C TYR A 349 6.84 21.40 -7.96
N TYR A 350 8.09 21.47 -8.43
CA TYR A 350 9.28 20.99 -7.72
C TYR A 350 9.32 21.46 -6.27
N GLY A 351 9.47 20.52 -5.33
CA GLY A 351 9.56 20.81 -3.90
C GLY A 351 8.22 21.08 -3.20
N ILE A 352 7.08 20.94 -3.88
CA ILE A 352 5.77 20.91 -3.21
C ILE A 352 5.63 19.63 -2.39
N THR A 353 5.18 19.78 -1.16
CA THR A 353 5.01 18.68 -0.20
C THR A 353 3.71 17.94 -0.47
N ASN A 354 3.83 16.68 -0.91
CA ASN A 354 2.72 15.74 -1.13
C ASN A 354 3.19 14.29 -0.87
N SER A 355 2.31 13.27 -0.91
CA SER A 355 2.74 11.87 -0.69
C SER A 355 3.08 11.07 -1.95
N GLU A 356 2.78 11.60 -3.13
CA GLU A 356 2.93 10.85 -4.38
C GLU A 356 4.30 11.09 -5.02
N ILE A 357 4.77 12.34 -4.99
CA ILE A 357 6.01 12.74 -5.63
C ILE A 357 7.11 12.81 -4.57
N THR A 358 8.04 11.88 -4.69
CA THR A 358 9.31 11.94 -3.96
C THR A 358 10.34 12.64 -4.84
N TRP A 359 10.48 13.96 -4.71
CA TRP A 359 11.32 14.79 -5.58
C TRP A 359 12.78 14.34 -5.68
N ASN A 360 13.32 13.73 -4.61
CA ASN A 360 14.69 13.22 -4.57
C ASN A 360 14.79 11.71 -4.89
N CYS A 361 13.72 11.08 -5.39
CA CYS A 361 13.73 9.66 -5.80
C CYS A 361 14.62 9.44 -7.03
N PHE A 362 14.62 10.42 -7.93
CA PHE A 362 15.53 10.50 -9.05
C PHE A 362 16.56 11.60 -8.77
N THR A 363 17.78 11.45 -9.27
CA THR A 363 18.84 12.45 -9.12
C THR A 363 18.49 13.74 -9.87
N ASP A 364 17.90 13.60 -11.06
CA ASP A 364 17.51 14.68 -11.95
C ASP A 364 16.41 14.20 -12.92
N PHE A 365 15.87 15.14 -13.69
CA PHE A 365 14.84 14.83 -14.69
C PHE A 365 15.40 13.96 -15.84
N GLU A 366 16.70 13.98 -16.12
CA GLU A 366 17.29 13.09 -17.14
C GLU A 366 17.30 11.61 -16.72
N GLN A 367 17.38 11.33 -15.42
CA GLN A 367 17.17 9.98 -14.94
C GLN A 367 15.72 9.52 -15.14
N ILE A 368 14.74 10.42 -15.03
CA ILE A 368 13.33 10.14 -15.32
C ILE A 368 13.16 9.80 -16.81
N LYS A 369 13.74 10.59 -17.73
CA LYS A 369 13.68 10.31 -19.18
C LYS A 369 14.24 8.92 -19.50
N ARG A 370 15.42 8.58 -18.98
CA ARG A 370 16.04 7.26 -19.18
C ARG A 370 15.18 6.11 -18.64
N PHE A 371 14.54 6.30 -17.50
CA PHE A 371 13.58 5.33 -16.97
C PHE A 371 12.36 5.17 -17.90
N MET A 372 11.78 6.27 -18.35
CA MET A 372 10.61 6.27 -19.24
C MET A 372 10.90 5.58 -20.58
N ILE A 373 12.12 5.71 -21.13
CA ILE A 373 12.54 4.99 -22.35
C ILE A 373 12.47 3.46 -22.17
N CYS A 374 12.66 2.97 -20.94
CA CYS A 374 12.69 1.55 -20.61
C CYS A 374 11.31 0.99 -20.25
N CYS A 375 10.35 1.83 -19.90
CA CYS A 375 9.02 1.41 -19.45
C CYS A 375 8.01 1.59 -20.60
N PRO A 376 7.51 0.50 -21.22
CA PRO A 376 6.51 0.63 -22.27
C PRO A 376 5.25 1.36 -21.75
N ILE A 377 4.73 2.32 -22.52
CA ILE A 377 3.59 3.17 -22.12
C ILE A 377 2.37 2.34 -21.72
N ALA A 378 2.04 1.28 -22.48
CA ALA A 378 0.94 0.39 -22.16
C ALA A 378 1.12 -0.29 -20.78
N VAL A 379 2.35 -0.68 -20.44
CA VAL A 379 2.67 -1.29 -19.15
C VAL A 379 2.59 -0.26 -18.02
N LEU A 380 3.12 0.95 -18.24
CA LEU A 380 3.02 2.05 -17.29
C LEU A 380 1.55 2.37 -16.98
N CYS A 381 0.71 2.48 -18.01
CA CYS A 381 -0.72 2.68 -17.85
C CYS A 381 -1.37 1.53 -17.07
N ALA A 382 -1.03 0.27 -17.37
CA ALA A 382 -1.54 -0.88 -16.61
C ALA A 382 -1.14 -0.84 -15.11
N ILE A 383 0.10 -0.46 -14.79
CA ILE A 383 0.57 -0.30 -13.41
C ILE A 383 -0.22 0.79 -12.69
N ILE A 384 -0.38 1.96 -13.32
CA ILE A 384 -1.10 3.10 -12.73
C ILE A 384 -2.59 2.75 -12.57
N ARG A 385 -3.22 2.09 -13.55
CA ARG A 385 -4.61 1.60 -13.45
C ARG A 385 -4.79 0.67 -12.24
N ARG A 386 -3.89 -0.30 -12.07
CA ARG A 386 -3.90 -1.18 -10.89
C ARG A 386 -3.71 -0.40 -9.60
N LEU A 387 -2.82 0.59 -9.60
CA LEU A 387 -2.56 1.45 -8.45
C LEU A 387 -3.84 2.21 -8.05
N ILE A 388 -4.46 2.96 -8.96
CA ILE A 388 -5.58 3.86 -8.61
C ILE A 388 -6.91 3.14 -8.32
N THR A 389 -7.14 1.97 -8.92
CA THR A 389 -8.42 1.22 -8.75
C THR A 389 -8.63 0.73 -7.31
N ASP A 390 -7.56 0.38 -6.60
CA ASP A 390 -7.60 0.06 -5.17
C ASP A 390 -6.40 0.67 -4.43
N TYR A 391 -6.27 2.00 -4.52
CA TYR A 391 -5.09 2.76 -4.12
C TYR A 391 -4.56 2.40 -2.73
N ARG A 392 -5.42 2.31 -1.71
CA ARG A 392 -5.00 1.90 -0.36
C ARG A 392 -4.29 0.54 -0.33
N ASN A 393 -4.80 -0.43 -1.09
CA ASN A 393 -4.27 -1.78 -1.10
C ASN A 393 -3.07 -1.92 -2.02
N CYS A 394 -3.06 -1.21 -3.15
CA CYS A 394 -2.02 -1.28 -4.18
C CYS A 394 -0.84 -0.30 -3.98
N ARG A 395 -0.98 0.78 -3.20
CA ARG A 395 0.09 1.80 -3.03
C ARG A 395 1.37 1.30 -2.37
N SER A 396 1.40 0.09 -1.84
CA SER A 396 2.57 -0.46 -1.15
C SER A 396 2.82 -1.90 -1.57
N GLY A 397 4.03 -2.40 -1.29
CA GLY A 397 4.47 -3.73 -1.70
C GLY A 397 5.02 -3.80 -3.12
N PHE A 398 5.33 -2.65 -3.74
CA PHE A 398 6.21 -2.64 -4.91
C PHE A 398 7.57 -3.26 -4.56
N PRO A 399 8.26 -3.90 -5.52
CA PRO A 399 9.57 -4.48 -5.27
C PRO A 399 10.63 -3.44 -4.86
N ASP A 400 11.57 -3.84 -4.01
CA ASP A 400 12.59 -2.93 -3.44
C ASP A 400 13.41 -2.21 -4.51
N LEU A 401 13.87 -2.96 -5.53
CA LEU A 401 14.73 -2.45 -6.60
C LEU A 401 13.95 -2.31 -7.90
N THR A 402 14.20 -1.20 -8.59
CA THR A 402 13.87 -1.04 -10.02
C THR A 402 15.16 -0.80 -10.78
N ILE A 403 15.42 -1.65 -11.77
CA ILE A 403 16.68 -1.69 -12.54
C ILE A 403 16.33 -1.55 -14.01
N TRP A 404 17.06 -0.70 -14.72
CA TRP A 404 16.81 -0.47 -16.14
C TRP A 404 18.09 -0.28 -16.94
N ASN A 405 17.91 -0.30 -18.25
CA ASN A 405 18.96 -0.17 -19.24
C ASN A 405 18.41 0.57 -20.46
N ASP A 406 18.68 1.87 -20.56
CA ASP A 406 18.13 2.75 -21.59
C ASP A 406 18.69 2.44 -22.99
N GLU A 407 19.94 2.02 -23.09
CA GLU A 407 20.53 1.56 -24.35
C GLU A 407 19.80 0.34 -24.92
N LYS A 408 19.42 -0.60 -24.05
CA LYS A 408 18.74 -1.85 -24.44
C LYS A 408 17.23 -1.82 -24.28
N LYS A 409 16.68 -0.74 -23.73
CA LYS A 409 15.26 -0.58 -23.36
C LYS A 409 14.75 -1.74 -22.49
N LEU A 410 15.53 -2.11 -21.47
CA LEU A 410 15.18 -3.18 -20.54
C LEU A 410 14.76 -2.61 -19.19
N LEU A 411 13.77 -3.25 -18.56
CA LEU A 411 13.26 -2.92 -17.24
C LEU A 411 13.05 -4.20 -16.43
N ALA A 412 13.50 -4.18 -15.19
CA ALA A 412 13.32 -5.25 -14.23
C ALA A 412 12.99 -4.70 -12.84
N VAL A 413 12.18 -5.44 -12.09
CA VAL A 413 11.86 -5.18 -10.69
C VAL A 413 12.31 -6.36 -9.84
N VAL A 414 12.94 -6.07 -8.71
CA VAL A 414 13.53 -7.11 -7.86
C VAL A 414 13.16 -6.88 -6.42
N GLU A 415 12.55 -7.89 -5.83
CA GLU A 415 12.27 -7.93 -4.39
C GLU A 415 13.42 -8.64 -3.67
N VAL A 416 14.03 -7.97 -2.71
CA VAL A 416 15.21 -8.46 -2.00
C VAL A 416 14.77 -9.09 -0.68
N LYS A 417 15.34 -10.26 -0.37
CA LYS A 417 15.06 -10.96 0.89
C LYS A 417 16.34 -11.38 1.57
N GLY A 418 16.52 -10.92 2.79
CA GLY A 418 17.58 -11.39 3.67
C GLY A 418 17.28 -12.77 4.26
N PRO A 419 18.23 -13.31 5.05
CA PRO A 419 18.04 -14.59 5.73
C PRO A 419 16.83 -14.56 6.68
N GLY A 420 15.85 -15.44 6.43
CA GLY A 420 14.64 -15.57 7.24
C GLY A 420 13.46 -14.71 6.79
N ASP A 421 13.66 -13.79 5.84
CA ASP A 421 12.60 -12.92 5.33
C ASP A 421 11.69 -13.65 4.35
N LYS A 422 10.40 -13.28 4.38
CA LYS A 422 9.37 -13.83 3.49
C LYS A 422 8.71 -12.70 2.71
N LEU A 423 8.19 -13.03 1.52
CA LEU A 423 7.35 -12.11 0.76
C LEU A 423 6.07 -11.80 1.53
N SER A 424 5.72 -10.51 1.59
CA SER A 424 4.39 -10.10 2.01
C SER A 424 3.35 -10.45 0.93
N THR A 425 2.07 -10.46 1.30
CA THR A 425 0.97 -10.67 0.35
C THR A 425 0.95 -9.61 -0.74
N LYS A 426 1.21 -8.34 -0.40
CA LYS A 426 1.25 -7.24 -1.39
C LYS A 426 2.41 -7.39 -2.38
N GLN A 427 3.57 -7.82 -1.91
CA GLN A 427 4.75 -8.07 -2.76
C GLN A 427 4.50 -9.18 -3.77
N ARG A 428 3.90 -10.30 -3.34
CA ARG A 428 3.49 -11.37 -4.27
C ARG A 428 2.55 -10.87 -5.35
N LEU A 429 1.54 -10.10 -4.95
CA LEU A 429 0.56 -9.52 -5.87
C LEU A 429 1.22 -8.57 -6.89
N TRP A 430 2.14 -7.71 -6.46
CA TRP A 430 2.87 -6.84 -7.38
C TRP A 430 3.82 -7.60 -8.30
N LEU A 431 4.62 -8.53 -7.79
CA LEU A 431 5.54 -9.32 -8.60
C LEU A 431 4.81 -10.14 -9.66
N SER A 432 3.70 -10.80 -9.29
CA SER A 432 2.86 -11.51 -10.24
C SER A 432 2.25 -10.56 -11.28
N PHE A 433 1.83 -9.37 -10.88
CA PHE A 433 1.32 -8.38 -11.81
C PHE A 433 2.37 -7.92 -12.82
N PHE A 434 3.58 -7.56 -12.37
CA PHE A 434 4.68 -7.17 -13.27
C PHE A 434 5.00 -8.27 -14.27
N LYS A 435 5.05 -9.53 -13.81
CA LYS A 435 5.30 -10.68 -14.67
C LYS A 435 4.21 -10.86 -15.74
N ASN A 436 2.92 -10.69 -15.36
CA ASN A 436 1.80 -10.72 -16.31
C ASN A 436 1.85 -9.57 -17.33
N GLN A 437 2.50 -8.45 -16.99
CA GLN A 437 2.77 -7.34 -17.92
C GLN A 437 4.06 -7.53 -18.74
N ASN A 438 4.64 -8.73 -18.73
CA ASN A 438 5.92 -9.05 -19.39
C ASN A 438 7.11 -8.22 -18.90
N ILE A 439 7.05 -7.71 -17.67
CA ILE A 439 8.20 -7.09 -16.99
C ILE A 439 8.93 -8.17 -16.21
N MET A 440 10.27 -8.15 -16.30
CA MET A 440 11.10 -9.06 -15.52
C MET A 440 10.91 -8.78 -14.03
N ALA A 441 10.37 -9.75 -13.30
CA ALA A 441 10.06 -9.64 -11.88
C ALA A 441 10.48 -10.92 -11.14
N HIS A 442 11.39 -10.79 -10.17
CA HIS A 442 11.90 -11.94 -9.42
C HIS A 442 12.31 -11.57 -7.99
N VAL A 443 12.57 -12.59 -7.19
CA VAL A 443 13.04 -12.46 -5.81
C VAL A 443 14.55 -12.69 -5.77
N CYS A 444 15.29 -11.80 -5.12
CA CYS A 444 16.72 -11.92 -4.88
C CYS A 444 16.98 -12.23 -3.40
N HIS A 445 17.37 -13.47 -3.12
CA HIS A 445 17.77 -13.91 -1.79
C HIS A 445 19.25 -13.63 -1.56
N VAL A 446 19.57 -12.92 -0.47
CA VAL A 446 20.94 -12.67 -0.05
C VAL A 446 21.27 -13.57 1.14
N SER A 447 22.27 -14.43 0.96
CA SER A 447 22.73 -15.40 1.97
C SER A 447 24.11 -15.10 2.50
#